data_AF-A0A444Z002-F1
#
_entry.id   AF-A0A444Z002-F1
#
_cell.length_a   1.000
_cell.length_b   1.000
_cell.length_c   1.000
_cell.angle_alpha   90.00
_cell.angle_beta   90.00
_cell.angle_gamma   90.00
#
_symmetry.space_group_name_H-M   'P 1'
#
loop_
_entity.id
_entity.type
_entity.pdbx_description
1 polymer ?
#
loop_
_entity_poly.entity_id
_entity_poly.type
_entity_poly.pdbx_seq_one_letter_code
_entity_poly.pdbx_strand_id
1 'polypeptide(L)'
;MRSHSALLSALVERWQPETHTFHLPVGEVTVTLEDVIHILGLQINGEPVTDRSDSSYQFLVDNCIACFGRQPGPDNHVLGKVNLAWVRRCRDIEPCDTQESIERYVRAHIFCVLGTVVFPDKSTTSLNSKFCLYFEIFTGFRNTVGGS
;
A
#
# COMPACT_ATOMS: atom_id res chain seq x y z
N MET A 1 9.92 -1.95 25.12
CA MET A 1 9.40 -2.95 24.16
C MET A 1 8.29 -3.75 24.84
N ARG A 2 7.05 -3.26 24.83
CA ARG A 2 5.89 -4.00 25.34
C ARG A 2 4.96 -4.33 24.16
N SER A 3 4.93 -5.63 23.85
CA SER A 3 3.72 -6.37 23.48
C SER A 3 3.14 -6.33 22.05
N HIS A 4 3.96 -6.45 21.00
CA HIS A 4 3.46 -6.99 19.72
C HIS A 4 2.89 -8.41 19.88
N SER A 5 3.42 -9.18 20.83
CA SER A 5 2.90 -10.51 21.16
C SER A 5 1.47 -10.46 21.67
N ALA A 6 1.05 -9.41 22.39
CA ALA A 6 -0.32 -9.32 22.91
C ALA A 6 -1.30 -8.97 21.78
N LEU A 7 -0.91 -8.07 20.87
CA LEU A 7 -1.69 -7.77 19.67
C LEU A 7 -1.87 -9.02 18.81
N LEU A 8 -0.78 -9.72 18.49
CA LEU A 8 -0.83 -10.94 17.70
C LEU A 8 -1.64 -12.04 18.38
N SER A 9 -1.49 -12.23 19.71
CA SER A 9 -2.29 -13.19 20.47
C SER A 9 -3.78 -12.83 20.45
N ALA A 10 -4.12 -11.55 20.62
CA ALA A 10 -5.51 -11.09 20.57
C ALA A 10 -6.12 -11.26 19.17
N LEU A 11 -5.35 -11.05 18.11
CA LEU A 11 -5.79 -11.32 16.73
C LEU A 11 -6.01 -12.82 16.49
N VAL A 12 -5.13 -13.68 17.00
CA VAL A 12 -5.27 -15.14 16.90
C VAL A 12 -6.48 -15.64 17.69
N GLU A 13 -6.69 -15.15 18.91
CA GLU A 13 -7.84 -15.52 19.75
C GLU A 13 -9.18 -15.04 19.18
N ARG A 14 -9.17 -13.92 18.47
CA ARG A 14 -10.37 -13.30 17.87
C ARG A 14 -10.52 -13.62 16.38
N TRP A 15 -9.68 -14.50 15.83
CA TRP A 15 -9.80 -15.01 14.47
C TRP A 15 -10.99 -15.96 14.39
N GLN A 16 -11.95 -15.66 13.51
CA GLN A 16 -13.08 -16.53 13.23
C GLN A 16 -12.80 -17.32 11.94
N PRO A 17 -12.39 -18.60 12.03
CA PRO A 17 -11.96 -19.37 10.88
C PRO A 17 -13.08 -19.62 9.86
N GLU A 18 -14.34 -19.62 10.28
CA GLU A 18 -15.49 -19.86 9.41
C GLU A 18 -15.73 -18.71 8.41
N THR A 19 -15.41 -17.47 8.78
CA THR A 19 -15.64 -16.28 7.96
C THR A 19 -14.35 -15.64 7.45
N HIS A 20 -13.19 -16.14 7.89
CA HIS A 20 -11.87 -15.55 7.63
C HIS A 20 -11.79 -14.07 8.04
N THR A 21 -12.42 -13.71 9.16
CA THR A 21 -12.46 -12.34 9.68
C THR A 21 -12.07 -12.28 11.15
N PHE A 22 -11.56 -11.13 11.59
CA PHE A 22 -11.28 -10.86 13.00
C PHE A 22 -12.49 -10.22 13.67
N HIS A 23 -12.93 -10.76 14.81
CA HIS A 23 -14.02 -10.20 15.58
C HIS A 23 -13.48 -9.18 16.60
N LEU A 24 -13.53 -7.89 16.26
CA LEU A 24 -13.06 -6.80 17.11
C LEU A 24 -14.28 -6.02 17.67
N PRO A 25 -14.84 -6.40 18.83
CA PRO A 25 -15.89 -5.63 19.50
C PRO A 25 -15.41 -4.20 19.78
N VAL A 26 -16.18 -3.25 19.25
CA VAL A 26 -15.97 -1.82 19.44
C VAL A 26 -16.02 -1.51 20.94
N GLY A 27 -14.96 -0.90 21.47
CA GLY A 27 -14.87 -0.46 22.87
C GLY A 27 -14.04 -1.36 23.79
N GLU A 28 -13.71 -2.59 23.41
CA GLU A 28 -12.79 -3.46 24.18
C GLU A 28 -11.35 -3.41 23.68
N VAL A 29 -11.16 -3.17 22.38
CA VAL A 29 -9.84 -3.10 21.74
C VAL A 29 -9.60 -1.68 21.26
N THR A 30 -8.61 -1.02 21.86
CA THR A 30 -8.05 0.23 21.32
C THR A 30 -6.87 -0.13 20.44
N VAL A 31 -7.06 -0.10 19.12
CA VAL A 31 -5.94 -0.22 18.17
C VAL A 31 -5.14 1.07 18.25
N THR A 32 -3.90 0.98 18.75
CA THR A 32 -3.01 2.14 18.83
C THR A 32 -2.33 2.39 17.50
N LEU A 33 -1.78 3.58 17.33
CA LEU A 33 -1.03 3.91 16.11
C LEU A 33 0.21 3.01 15.94
N GLU A 34 0.81 2.56 17.04
CA GLU A 34 1.89 1.56 17.03
C GLU A 34 1.39 0.21 16.48
N ASP A 35 0.20 -0.25 16.90
CA ASP A 35 -0.40 -1.47 16.36
C ASP A 35 -0.66 -1.38 14.85
N VAL A 36 -1.06 -0.19 14.35
CA VAL A 36 -1.26 0.06 12.92
C VAL A 36 0.06 -0.03 12.14
N ILE A 37 1.18 0.49 12.67
CA ILE A 37 2.51 0.30 12.06
C ILE A 37 2.81 -1.19 11.96
N HIS A 38 2.55 -1.96 13.01
CA HIS A 38 2.91 -3.37 13.05
C HIS A 38 2.02 -4.23 12.14
N ILE A 39 0.72 -3.93 12.06
CA ILE A 39 -0.23 -4.64 11.20
C ILE A 39 0.00 -4.28 9.72
N LEU A 40 0.24 -3.01 9.42
CA LEU A 40 0.34 -2.52 8.04
C LEU A 40 1.79 -2.43 7.53
N GLY A 41 2.79 -2.51 8.42
CA GLY A 41 4.19 -2.22 8.12
C GLY A 41 4.47 -0.76 7.75
N LEU A 42 3.51 0.15 7.97
CA LEU A 42 3.59 1.55 7.53
C LEU A 42 4.19 2.42 8.63
N GLN A 43 5.33 3.07 8.36
CA GLN A 43 5.93 4.01 9.30
C GLN A 43 5.05 5.25 9.46
N ILE A 44 4.69 5.55 10.71
CA ILE A 44 3.91 6.74 11.09
C ILE A 44 4.79 7.97 11.37
N ASN A 45 6.09 7.75 11.59
CA ASN A 45 7.08 8.80 11.91
C ASN A 45 7.76 9.37 10.65
N GLY A 46 7.17 9.19 9.48
CA GLY A 46 7.64 9.75 8.21
C GLY A 46 7.10 11.16 7.94
N GLU A 47 7.63 11.82 6.92
CA GLU A 47 7.02 13.05 6.40
C GLU A 47 5.55 12.75 6.04
N PRO A 48 4.58 13.56 6.50
CA PRO A 48 3.20 13.31 6.16
C PRO A 48 3.03 13.38 4.64
N VAL A 49 2.31 12.41 4.06
CA VAL A 49 2.00 12.32 2.62
C VAL A 49 0.95 13.38 2.23
N THR A 50 1.10 14.58 2.79
CA THR A 50 0.28 15.77 2.58
C THR A 50 1.10 16.99 2.24
N ASP A 51 2.38 17.08 2.64
CA ASP A 51 3.07 18.38 2.66
C ASP A 51 3.72 18.77 1.31
N ARG A 52 4.39 17.85 0.60
CA ARG A 52 5.00 18.20 -0.70
C ARG A 52 4.80 17.12 -1.73
N SER A 53 3.84 17.30 -2.61
CA SER A 53 3.73 16.43 -3.78
C SER A 53 3.16 17.20 -4.94
N ASP A 54 4.10 17.57 -5.82
CA ASP A 54 3.84 17.95 -7.19
C ASP A 54 2.73 17.04 -7.76
N SER A 55 1.56 17.60 -8.02
CA SER A 55 0.45 16.88 -8.65
C SER A 55 0.62 16.79 -10.17
N SER A 56 1.85 17.02 -10.67
CA SER A 56 2.17 16.90 -12.08
C SER A 56 1.93 15.49 -12.60
N TYR A 57 1.63 15.42 -13.88
CA TYR A 57 1.55 14.17 -14.61
C TYR A 57 2.87 13.38 -14.52
N GLN A 58 4.01 14.07 -14.53
CA GLN A 58 5.32 13.42 -14.42
C GLN A 58 5.46 12.68 -13.09
N PHE A 59 5.09 13.34 -11.99
CA PHE A 59 5.10 12.71 -10.67
C PHE A 59 4.20 11.47 -10.61
N LEU A 60 3.02 11.50 -11.23
CA LEU A 60 2.16 10.31 -11.33
C LEU A 60 2.82 9.17 -12.11
N VAL A 61 3.45 9.50 -13.24
CA VAL A 61 4.13 8.52 -14.09
C VAL A 61 5.30 7.87 -13.34
N ASP A 62 6.13 8.68 -12.69
CA ASP A 62 7.29 8.20 -11.94
C ASP A 62 6.88 7.24 -10.81
N ASN A 63 5.83 7.61 -10.05
CA ASN A 63 5.26 6.74 -9.02
C ASN A 63 4.73 5.42 -9.58
N CYS A 64 4.08 5.44 -10.75
CA CYS A 64 3.55 4.25 -11.37
C CYS A 64 4.66 3.32 -11.88
N ILE A 65 5.72 3.89 -12.44
CA ILE A 65 6.90 3.13 -12.88
C ILE A 65 7.61 2.53 -11.67
N ALA A 66 7.82 3.32 -10.61
CA ALA A 66 8.49 2.85 -9.40
C ALA A 66 7.71 1.71 -8.71
N CYS A 67 6.38 1.82 -8.61
CA CYS A 67 5.57 0.81 -7.91
C CYS A 67 5.15 -0.38 -8.76
N PHE A 68 4.85 -0.16 -10.04
CA PHE A 68 4.22 -1.16 -10.90
C PHE A 68 5.09 -1.52 -12.12
N GLY A 69 6.25 -0.89 -12.28
CA GLY A 69 7.16 -1.12 -13.41
C GLY A 69 6.64 -0.59 -14.75
N ARG A 70 5.52 0.15 -14.78
CA ARG A 70 4.81 0.49 -16.02
C ARG A 70 4.25 1.90 -15.97
N GLN A 71 4.25 2.55 -17.13
CA GLN A 71 3.60 3.84 -17.33
C GLN A 71 2.08 3.65 -17.57
N PRO A 72 1.21 4.43 -16.90
CA PRO A 72 -0.21 4.42 -17.18
C PRO A 72 -0.50 5.13 -18.51
N GLY A 73 -1.35 4.51 -19.33
CA GLY A 73 -1.92 5.20 -20.50
C GLY A 73 -2.91 6.32 -20.12
N PRO A 74 -3.39 7.10 -21.10
CA PRO A 74 -4.28 8.24 -20.88
C PRO A 74 -5.59 7.86 -20.16
N ASP A 75 -6.16 6.69 -20.46
CA ASP A 75 -7.41 6.23 -19.83
C ASP A 75 -7.22 5.52 -18.48
N ASN A 76 -5.98 5.33 -18.05
CA ASN A 76 -5.66 4.59 -16.83
C ASN A 76 -5.46 5.51 -15.61
N HIS A 77 -5.62 6.82 -15.77
CA HIS A 77 -5.48 7.78 -14.69
C HIS A 77 -6.37 9.01 -14.89
N VAL A 78 -6.77 9.66 -13.80
CA VAL A 78 -7.54 10.92 -13.81
C VAL A 78 -7.10 11.77 -12.64
N LEU A 79 -6.67 13.02 -12.89
CA LEU A 79 -6.37 14.03 -11.85
C LEU A 79 -5.44 13.51 -10.73
N GLY A 80 -4.35 12.83 -11.09
CA GLY A 80 -3.40 12.28 -10.12
C GLY A 80 -3.85 10.97 -9.46
N LYS A 81 -5.00 10.41 -9.84
CA LYS A 81 -5.46 9.09 -9.42
C LYS A 81 -5.20 8.04 -10.48
N VAL A 82 -4.81 6.85 -10.06
CA VAL A 82 -4.54 5.68 -10.90
C VAL A 82 -5.74 4.74 -10.84
N ASN A 83 -6.17 4.24 -11.98
CA ASN A 83 -7.27 3.28 -12.09
C ASN A 83 -6.85 1.91 -11.53
N LEU A 84 -7.61 1.38 -10.56
CA LEU A 84 -7.33 0.10 -9.92
C LEU A 84 -7.47 -1.09 -10.89
N ALA A 85 -8.32 -1.00 -11.91
CA ALA A 85 -8.41 -2.04 -12.94
C ALA A 85 -7.10 -2.13 -13.75
N TRP A 86 -6.42 -1.00 -13.97
CA TRP A 86 -5.11 -1.00 -14.61
C TRP A 86 -4.04 -1.59 -13.69
N VAL A 87 -4.03 -1.21 -12.40
CA VAL A 87 -3.09 -1.77 -11.41
C VAL A 87 -3.23 -3.30 -11.30
N ARG A 88 -4.46 -3.83 -11.30
CA ARG A 88 -4.72 -5.27 -11.33
C ARG A 88 -4.13 -5.93 -12.56
N ARG A 89 -4.30 -5.33 -13.75
CA ARG A 89 -3.67 -5.85 -14.97
C ARG A 89 -2.14 -5.85 -14.85
N CYS A 90 -1.53 -4.78 -14.34
CA CYS A 90 -0.08 -4.75 -14.12
C CYS A 90 0.39 -5.89 -13.22
N ARG A 91 -0.35 -6.16 -12.14
CA ARG A 91 -0.11 -7.27 -11.21
C ARG A 91 -0.21 -8.64 -11.88
N ASP A 92 -1.22 -8.83 -12.73
CA ASP A 92 -1.56 -10.14 -13.30
C ASP A 92 -0.78 -10.48 -14.59
N ILE A 93 -0.12 -9.49 -15.21
CA ILE A 93 0.66 -9.65 -16.46
C ILE A 93 2.09 -10.18 -16.19
N GLU A 94 2.69 -9.81 -15.06
CA GLU A 94 4.10 -10.11 -14.79
C GLU A 94 4.25 -11.45 -14.07
N PRO A 95 5.04 -12.41 -14.60
CA PRO A 95 5.34 -13.64 -13.87
C PRO A 95 6.11 -13.32 -12.59
N CYS A 96 5.73 -13.94 -11.48
CA CYS A 96 6.36 -13.76 -10.16
C CYS A 96 7.61 -14.65 -10.01
N ASP A 97 8.59 -14.46 -10.90
CA ASP A 97 9.79 -15.30 -11.00
C ASP A 97 11.04 -14.69 -10.35
N THR A 98 11.07 -13.37 -10.23
CA THR A 98 12.18 -12.59 -9.65
C THR A 98 11.72 -11.85 -8.41
N GLN A 99 12.65 -11.56 -7.49
CA GLN A 99 12.37 -10.76 -6.29
C GLN A 99 11.71 -9.42 -6.64
N GLU A 100 12.17 -8.76 -7.71
CA GLU A 100 11.61 -7.48 -8.15
C GLU A 100 10.17 -7.62 -8.67
N SER A 101 9.87 -8.69 -9.42
CA SER A 101 8.49 -8.98 -9.87
C SER A 101 7.54 -9.27 -8.71
N ILE A 102 8.00 -10.01 -7.69
CA ILE A 102 7.24 -10.31 -6.48
C ILE A 102 6.95 -9.04 -5.69
N GLU A 103 7.96 -8.17 -5.53
CA GLU A 103 7.76 -6.90 -4.85
C GLU A 103 6.75 -6.01 -5.59
N ARG A 104 6.85 -5.89 -6.92
CA ARG A 104 5.85 -5.16 -7.72
C ARG A 104 4.45 -5.75 -7.57
N TYR A 105 4.33 -7.07 -7.56
CA TYR A 105 3.07 -7.77 -7.31
C TYR A 105 2.48 -7.36 -5.95
N VAL A 106 3.28 -7.41 -4.89
CA VAL A 106 2.86 -7.06 -3.53
C VAL A 106 2.45 -5.59 -3.45
N ARG A 107 3.23 -4.65 -4.02
CA ARG A 107 2.90 -3.22 -4.06
C ARG A 107 1.57 -2.98 -4.79
N ALA A 108 1.37 -3.62 -5.94
CA ALA A 108 0.11 -3.54 -6.69
C ALA A 108 -1.07 -4.14 -5.91
N HIS A 109 -0.86 -5.25 -5.21
CA HIS A 109 -1.88 -5.87 -4.37
C HIS A 109 -2.28 -4.97 -3.20
N ILE A 110 -1.32 -4.44 -2.45
CA ILE A 110 -1.60 -3.54 -1.32
C ILE A 110 -2.27 -2.26 -1.81
N PHE A 111 -1.83 -1.67 -2.92
CA PHE A 111 -2.48 -0.49 -3.50
C PHE A 111 -3.95 -0.76 -3.84
N CYS A 112 -4.26 -1.94 -4.38
CA CYS A 112 -5.64 -2.35 -4.61
C CYS A 112 -6.44 -2.47 -3.30
N VAL A 113 -5.87 -3.11 -2.28
CA VAL A 113 -6.51 -3.24 -0.95
C VAL A 113 -6.77 -1.88 -0.33
N LEU A 114 -5.81 -0.95 -0.41
CA LEU A 114 -5.99 0.42 0.05
C LEU A 114 -7.13 1.12 -0.68
N GLY A 115 -7.22 0.96 -2.01
CA GLY A 115 -8.23 1.63 -2.82
C GLY A 115 -9.64 1.01 -2.74
N THR A 116 -9.76 -0.27 -2.36
CA THR A 116 -11.07 -0.94 -2.29
C THR A 116 -11.56 -1.22 -0.88
N VAL A 117 -10.67 -1.41 0.09
CA VAL A 117 -11.03 -1.82 1.46
C VAL A 117 -10.82 -0.68 2.45
N VAL A 118 -9.66 -0.03 2.42
CA VAL A 118 -9.28 0.96 3.44
C VAL A 118 -9.85 2.35 3.14
N PHE A 119 -9.75 2.78 1.87
CA PHE A 119 -10.24 4.07 1.40
C PHE A 119 -11.23 3.89 0.24
N PRO A 120 -12.35 3.15 0.44
CA PRO A 120 -13.33 2.98 -0.61
C PRO A 120 -13.95 4.34 -0.94
N ASP A 121 -13.66 4.85 -2.14
CA ASP A 121 -14.39 6.00 -2.68
C ASP A 121 -15.74 5.54 -3.28
N LYS A 122 -16.61 6.49 -3.64
CA LYS A 122 -17.95 6.19 -4.20
C LYS A 122 -17.91 5.28 -5.44
N SER A 123 -16.77 5.18 -6.11
CA SER A 123 -16.57 4.40 -7.32
C SER A 123 -15.70 3.16 -7.09
N THR A 124 -14.87 3.12 -6.05
CA THR A 124 -13.80 2.12 -5.81
C THR A 124 -12.94 1.85 -7.05
N THR A 125 -12.85 2.81 -7.97
CA THR A 125 -12.22 2.60 -9.28
C THR A 125 -10.80 3.15 -9.36
N SER A 126 -10.44 4.08 -8.48
CA SER A 126 -9.14 4.75 -8.55
C SER A 126 -8.63 5.19 -7.19
N LEU A 127 -7.31 5.21 -7.03
CA LEU A 127 -6.63 5.66 -5.82
C LEU A 127 -5.54 6.66 -6.20
N ASN A 128 -5.26 7.64 -5.34
CA ASN A 128 -4.25 8.66 -5.62
C ASN A 128 -2.85 8.02 -5.79
N SER A 129 -2.09 8.41 -6.81
CA SER A 129 -0.74 7.88 -7.06
C SER A 129 0.23 8.16 -5.90
N LYS A 130 -0.05 9.16 -5.04
CA LYS A 130 0.75 9.44 -3.84
C LYS A 130 0.81 8.25 -2.87
N PHE A 131 -0.18 7.36 -2.89
CA PHE A 131 -0.12 6.15 -2.07
C PHE A 131 1.00 5.18 -2.51
N CYS A 132 1.54 5.35 -3.72
CA CYS A 132 2.73 4.63 -4.15
C CYS A 132 3.96 4.93 -3.27
N LEU A 133 4.08 6.17 -2.75
CA LEU A 133 5.20 6.57 -1.88
C LEU A 133 5.29 5.74 -0.59
N TYR A 134 4.17 5.21 -0.09
CA TYR A 134 4.18 4.33 1.08
C TYR A 134 4.93 3.01 0.82
N PHE A 135 5.04 2.60 -0.44
CA PHE A 135 5.76 1.38 -0.81
C PHE A 135 7.25 1.57 -0.99
N GLU A 136 7.72 2.80 -1.22
CA GLU A 136 9.16 3.08 -1.26
C GLU A 136 9.81 2.84 0.12
N ILE A 137 9.03 2.98 1.21
CA ILE A 137 9.46 2.71 2.58
C ILE A 137 9.78 1.21 2.79
N PHE A 138 9.07 0.29 2.11
CA PHE A 138 9.38 -1.14 2.16
C PHE A 138 10.64 -1.50 1.36
N THR A 139 11.00 -0.68 0.37
CA THR A 139 12.20 -0.85 -0.45
C THR A 139 13.39 -0.04 0.04
N GLY A 140 13.36 0.41 1.30
CA GLY A 140 14.48 1.07 1.98
C GLY A 140 15.70 0.15 2.16
N PHE A 141 16.27 -0.34 1.05
CA PHE A 141 17.58 -0.97 0.95
C PHE A 141 18.23 -0.87 -0.43
N ARG A 142 17.82 0.05 -1.31
CA ARG A 142 18.63 0.40 -2.50
C ARG A 142 18.57 1.89 -2.79
N ASN A 143 19.22 2.69 -1.96
CA ASN A 143 19.84 3.96 -2.37
C ASN A 143 20.96 4.35 -1.41
N THR A 144 22.02 3.54 -1.39
CA THR A 144 23.38 4.01 -1.08
C THR A 144 24.33 3.43 -2.12
N VAL A 145 24.26 3.93 -3.35
CA VAL A 145 25.43 3.99 -4.24
C VAL A 145 25.17 5.02 -5.32
N GLY A 146 26.00 6.06 -5.37
CA GLY A 146 26.12 6.94 -6.53
C GLY A 146 26.15 8.43 -6.21
N GLY A 147 27.16 8.88 -5.48
CA GLY A 147 27.40 10.31 -5.24
C GLY A 147 28.85 10.59 -4.90
N SER A 148 29.68 10.62 -5.96
CA SER A 148 31.03 11.19 -6.10
C SER A 148 32.17 10.69 -5.22
#